data_AF-A0AAU7DZN7-F1
#
_entry.id   AF-A0AAU7DZN7-F1
#
_cell.length_a   1.000
_cell.length_b   1.000
_cell.length_c   1.000
_cell.angle_alpha   90.00
_cell.angle_beta   90.00
_cell.angle_gamma   90.00
#
_symmetry.space_group_name_H-M   'P 1'
#
loop_
_entity.id
_entity.type
_entity.pdbx_description
1 polymer ?
#
loop_
_entity_poly.entity_id
_entity_poly.type
_entity_poly.pdbx_seq_one_letter_code
_entity_poly.pdbx_strand_id
1 'polypeptide(L)'
;MRFFSRRRREQVTQQAGQSSQPAISTSPNPPAPNIPEPNPLAPKKLTSQRVMAWLKEAELPYFIDSDGDLGAIHESRTFYFLLFGSGREIFQVRGRWNRPVTIERSPQVLEFCNEWNTKMIWPKAYFRVRDDGQIHIYGEVSMTYEYGITDDQIGAMIMCGLQTNTQFFSELNKAFPDPTQVAP
;
A
#
# COMPACT_ATOMS: atom_id res chain seq x y z
N MET A 1 32.20 -20.50 -94.84
CA MET A 1 33.24 -20.04 -93.89
C MET A 1 33.55 -21.22 -92.97
N ARG A 2 34.65 -21.98 -93.20
CA ARG A 2 36.00 -21.80 -92.61
C ARG A 2 36.00 -21.90 -91.07
N PHE A 3 36.79 -22.68 -90.32
CA PHE A 3 37.74 -23.81 -90.47
C PHE A 3 38.07 -24.24 -89.02
N PHE A 4 38.15 -25.56 -88.70
CA PHE A 4 39.07 -26.25 -87.74
C PHE A 4 39.16 -25.76 -86.25
N SER A 5 39.44 -26.57 -85.22
CA SER A 5 40.27 -27.77 -85.09
C SER A 5 40.00 -28.55 -83.77
N ARG A 6 40.41 -29.83 -83.76
CA ARG A 6 40.48 -30.77 -82.61
C ARG A 6 41.69 -30.49 -81.69
N ARG A 7 41.59 -30.89 -80.41
CA ARG A 7 42.59 -31.61 -79.54
C ARG A 7 41.90 -31.89 -78.18
N ARG A 8 41.55 -33.12 -77.77
CA ARG A 8 42.27 -34.28 -77.19
C ARG A 8 42.99 -34.03 -75.83
N ARG A 9 42.49 -34.73 -74.79
CA ARG A 9 43.07 -35.16 -73.48
C ARG A 9 43.52 -34.02 -72.56
N GLU A 10 43.38 -34.09 -71.23
CA GLU A 10 43.82 -35.15 -70.31
C GLU A 10 42.96 -35.23 -69.04
N GLN A 11 42.88 -36.44 -68.48
CA GLN A 11 42.50 -36.66 -67.09
C GLN A 11 43.53 -35.98 -66.19
N VAL A 12 43.10 -35.04 -65.37
CA VAL A 12 43.85 -34.61 -64.18
C VAL A 12 43.21 -35.26 -62.98
N THR A 13 43.85 -36.32 -62.49
CA THR A 13 43.61 -36.87 -61.15
C THR A 13 44.03 -35.80 -60.15
N GLN A 14 43.07 -35.11 -59.53
CA GLN A 14 43.33 -34.24 -58.38
C GLN A 14 43.05 -35.05 -57.11
N GLN A 15 44.14 -35.46 -56.45
CA GLN A 15 44.13 -35.90 -55.07
C GLN A 15 44.08 -34.67 -54.14
N ALA A 16 43.44 -34.88 -53.00
CA ALA A 16 43.54 -34.15 -51.74
C ALA A 16 42.83 -32.78 -51.64
N GLY A 17 41.67 -32.83 -50.98
CA GLY A 17 41.08 -31.73 -50.24
C GLY A 17 40.20 -32.32 -49.14
N GLN A 18 40.82 -32.81 -48.05
CA GLN A 18 40.08 -33.06 -46.81
C GLN A 18 39.52 -31.71 -46.35
N SER A 19 38.20 -31.54 -46.47
CA SER A 19 37.50 -30.41 -45.89
C SER A 19 37.46 -30.59 -44.38
N SER A 20 38.40 -29.94 -43.69
CA SER A 20 38.37 -29.77 -42.25
C SER A 20 37.12 -28.98 -41.88
N GLN A 21 36.11 -29.64 -41.31
CA GLN A 21 35.03 -28.92 -40.63
C GLN A 21 35.64 -28.14 -39.46
N PRO A 22 35.25 -26.87 -39.22
CA PRO A 22 35.72 -26.15 -38.05
C PRO A 22 35.12 -26.83 -36.81
N ALA A 23 35.98 -27.23 -35.88
CA ALA A 23 35.57 -27.70 -34.57
C ALA A 23 34.80 -26.58 -33.86
N ILE A 24 33.53 -26.83 -33.55
CA ILE A 24 32.73 -25.94 -32.70
C ILE A 24 33.38 -25.95 -31.32
N SER A 25 34.01 -24.83 -30.96
CA SER A 25 34.51 -24.57 -29.61
C SER A 25 33.34 -24.63 -28.63
N THR A 26 33.23 -25.73 -27.90
CA THR A 26 32.33 -25.84 -26.74
C THR A 26 32.96 -25.07 -25.57
N SER A 27 32.88 -23.75 -25.61
CA SER A 27 33.12 -22.96 -24.41
C SER A 27 32.04 -23.34 -23.38
N PRO A 28 32.40 -23.68 -22.14
CA PRO A 28 31.41 -23.98 -21.12
C PRO A 28 30.53 -22.74 -20.91
N ASN A 29 29.21 -22.94 -20.86
CA ASN A 29 28.28 -21.87 -20.53
C ASN A 29 28.72 -21.22 -19.21
N PRO A 30 28.70 -19.88 -19.11
CA PRO A 30 28.96 -19.21 -17.84
C PRO A 30 27.99 -19.74 -16.79
N PRO A 31 28.43 -19.91 -15.52
CA PRO A 31 27.54 -20.31 -14.45
C PRO A 31 26.36 -19.34 -14.40
N ALA A 32 25.15 -19.89 -14.24
CA ALA A 32 23.95 -19.09 -14.12
C ALA A 32 24.17 -17.99 -13.05
N PRO A 33 23.71 -16.75 -13.29
CA PRO A 33 23.86 -15.69 -12.31
C PRO A 33 23.27 -16.18 -10.98
N ASN A 34 24.06 -16.06 -9.91
CA ASN A 34 23.62 -16.37 -8.56
C ASN A 34 22.60 -15.30 -8.14
N ILE A 35 21.34 -15.47 -8.54
CA ILE A 35 20.23 -14.60 -8.13
C ILE A 35 19.98 -14.92 -6.65
N PRO A 36 20.20 -13.96 -5.73
CA PRO A 36 19.89 -14.17 -4.33
C PRO A 36 18.42 -14.59 -4.18
N GLU A 37 18.14 -15.56 -3.32
CA GLU A 37 16.74 -15.91 -3.04
C GLU A 37 15.98 -14.66 -2.58
N PRO A 38 14.71 -14.48 -3.01
CA PRO A 38 13.92 -13.32 -2.64
C PRO A 38 13.88 -13.20 -1.11
N ASN A 39 14.35 -12.07 -0.57
CA ASN A 39 14.26 -11.82 0.87
C ASN A 39 12.77 -11.82 1.26
N PRO A 40 12.29 -12.77 2.09
CA PRO A 40 10.88 -12.87 2.46
C PRO A 40 10.40 -11.64 3.26
N LEU A 41 11.33 -10.89 3.87
CA LEU A 41 11.10 -9.66 4.61
C LEU A 41 11.19 -8.39 3.74
N ALA A 42 11.43 -8.54 2.44
CA ALA A 42 11.43 -7.38 1.54
C ALA A 42 10.06 -6.68 1.56
N PRO A 43 10.01 -5.33 1.62
CA PRO A 43 8.76 -4.59 1.48
C PRO A 43 8.04 -4.97 0.19
N LYS A 44 6.75 -5.29 0.30
CA LYS A 44 5.88 -5.63 -0.83
C LYS A 44 4.90 -4.49 -1.06
N LYS A 45 4.31 -4.43 -2.25
CA LYS A 45 3.25 -3.47 -2.56
C LYS A 45 2.14 -3.52 -1.50
N LEU A 46 1.70 -2.36 -1.04
CA LEU A 46 0.52 -2.24 -0.17
C LEU A 46 -0.75 -2.64 -0.95
N THR A 47 -1.60 -3.45 -0.34
CA THR A 47 -2.90 -3.82 -0.91
C THR A 47 -3.94 -3.97 0.20
N SER A 48 -5.22 -3.75 -0.13
CA SER A 48 -6.32 -3.97 0.80
C SER A 48 -6.36 -5.42 1.30
N GLN A 49 -5.96 -6.39 0.47
CA GLN A 49 -5.88 -7.81 0.85
C GLN A 49 -4.86 -8.05 1.97
N ARG A 50 -3.71 -7.36 1.94
CA ARG A 50 -2.71 -7.46 3.00
C ARG A 50 -3.18 -6.81 4.30
N VAL A 51 -3.88 -5.68 4.20
CA VAL A 51 -4.54 -5.05 5.36
C VAL A 51 -5.58 -5.99 5.97
N MET A 52 -6.46 -6.59 5.16
CA MET A 52 -7.46 -7.57 5.63
C MET A 52 -6.82 -8.83 6.22
N ALA A 53 -5.73 -9.33 5.62
CA ALA A 53 -5.01 -10.48 6.13
C ALA A 53 -4.44 -10.20 7.52
N TRP A 54 -3.83 -9.02 7.70
CA TRP A 54 -3.32 -8.59 9.00
C TRP A 54 -4.45 -8.42 10.03
N LEU A 55 -5.57 -7.77 9.68
CA LEU A 55 -6.72 -7.63 10.59
C LEU A 55 -7.27 -8.99 11.02
N LYS A 56 -7.34 -9.95 10.08
CA LYS A 56 -7.77 -11.32 10.37
C LYS A 56 -6.81 -12.04 11.31
N GLU A 57 -5.50 -11.92 11.09
CA GLU A 57 -4.47 -12.51 11.94
C GLU A 57 -4.47 -11.90 13.35
N ALA A 58 -4.71 -10.59 13.45
CA ALA A 58 -4.83 -9.86 14.71
C ALA A 58 -6.20 -10.06 15.41
N GLU A 59 -7.08 -10.91 14.88
CA GLU A 59 -8.44 -11.15 15.39
C GLU A 59 -9.27 -9.86 15.55
N LEU A 60 -9.02 -8.85 14.72
CA LEU A 60 -9.77 -7.60 14.70
C LEU A 60 -10.95 -7.71 13.71
N PRO A 61 -12.21 -7.71 14.18
CA PRO A 61 -13.35 -7.77 13.30
C PRO A 61 -13.40 -6.56 12.38
N TYR A 62 -13.63 -6.82 11.09
CA TYR A 62 -13.75 -5.78 10.07
C TYR A 62 -14.98 -6.03 9.20
N PHE A 63 -15.39 -4.97 8.50
CA PHE A 63 -16.47 -4.98 7.52
C PHE A 63 -16.01 -4.27 6.25
N ILE A 64 -16.74 -4.50 5.16
CA ILE A 64 -16.65 -3.71 3.94
C ILE A 64 -18.01 -3.03 3.78
N ASP A 65 -18.02 -1.71 3.62
CA ASP A 65 -19.27 -0.97 3.47
C ASP A 65 -19.80 -0.97 2.02
N SER A 66 -20.87 -0.21 1.77
CA SER A 66 -21.50 -0.11 0.45
C SER A 66 -20.60 0.51 -0.62
N ASP A 67 -19.62 1.31 -0.20
CA ASP A 67 -18.69 2.00 -1.10
C ASP A 67 -17.44 1.15 -1.35
N GLY A 68 -17.33 -0.01 -0.69
CA GLY A 68 -16.21 -0.92 -0.79
C GLY A 68 -15.05 -0.58 0.15
N ASP A 69 -15.27 0.35 1.09
CA ASP A 69 -14.25 0.77 2.05
C ASP A 69 -14.13 -0.24 3.19
N LEU A 70 -12.88 -0.56 3.53
CA LEU A 70 -12.56 -1.46 4.63
C LEU A 70 -12.66 -0.71 5.96
N GLY A 71 -13.52 -1.18 6.87
CA GLY A 71 -13.74 -0.56 8.16
C GLY A 71 -13.74 -1.55 9.33
N ALA A 72 -13.62 -1.03 10.54
CA ALA A 72 -13.74 -1.77 11.79
C ALA A 72 -14.45 -0.94 12.85
N ILE A 73 -15.02 -1.61 13.86
CA ILE A 73 -15.56 -0.96 15.05
C ILE A 73 -14.65 -1.29 16.23
N HIS A 74 -14.15 -0.25 16.89
CA HIS A 74 -13.33 -0.37 18.09
C HIS A 74 -13.83 0.64 19.13
N GLU A 75 -14.18 0.18 20.33
CA GLU A 75 -14.73 1.03 21.41
C GLU A 75 -15.91 1.91 20.98
N SER A 76 -16.86 1.34 20.23
CA SER A 76 -18.02 2.05 19.64
C SER A 76 -17.68 3.16 18.64
N ARG A 77 -16.43 3.25 18.20
CA ARG A 77 -15.95 4.19 17.18
C ARG A 77 -15.70 3.46 15.88
N THR A 78 -16.00 4.13 14.78
CA THR A 78 -15.79 3.57 13.44
C THR A 78 -14.40 3.98 12.95
N PHE A 79 -13.64 3.00 12.48
CA PHE A 79 -12.35 3.20 11.83
C PHE A 79 -12.40 2.71 10.39
N TYR A 80 -11.71 3.43 9.50
CA TYR A 80 -11.55 3.06 8.10
C TYR A 80 -10.07 2.93 7.74
N PHE A 81 -9.78 1.95 6.89
CA PHE A 81 -8.45 1.59 6.40
C PHE A 81 -8.40 1.84 4.89
N LEU A 82 -8.10 3.08 4.52
CA LEU A 82 -8.28 3.60 3.16
C LEU A 82 -6.96 3.59 2.41
N LEU A 83 -7.00 3.22 1.14
CA LEU A 83 -5.85 3.26 0.24
C LEU A 83 -6.12 4.29 -0.86
N PHE A 84 -5.26 5.31 -0.95
CA PHE A 84 -5.34 6.37 -1.97
C PHE A 84 -4.13 6.36 -2.90
N GLY A 85 -4.18 7.22 -3.91
CA GLY A 85 -3.15 7.32 -4.96
C GLY A 85 -3.46 6.42 -6.15
N SER A 86 -2.85 6.72 -7.30
CA SER A 86 -3.05 5.93 -8.53
C SER A 86 -2.52 4.50 -8.39
N GLY A 87 -1.48 4.32 -7.55
CA GLY A 87 -0.89 3.03 -7.22
C GLY A 87 -1.51 2.35 -6.00
N ARG A 88 -2.42 3.02 -5.28
CA ARG A 88 -2.92 2.63 -3.94
C ARG A 88 -1.81 2.60 -2.88
N GLU A 89 -0.85 3.51 -3.00
CA GLU A 89 0.36 3.61 -2.19
C GLU A 89 0.17 4.37 -0.86
N ILE A 90 -0.85 5.23 -0.77
CA ILE A 90 -1.10 6.02 0.45
C ILE A 90 -2.01 5.21 1.36
N PHE A 91 -1.50 4.78 2.51
CA PHE A 91 -2.31 4.13 3.53
C PHE A 91 -2.82 5.16 4.53
N GLN A 92 -4.12 5.14 4.81
CA GLN A 92 -4.74 5.98 5.82
C GLN A 92 -5.54 5.14 6.81
N VAL A 93 -5.32 5.41 8.10
CA VAL A 93 -6.18 4.95 9.19
C VAL A 93 -6.97 6.16 9.67
N ARG A 94 -8.28 6.17 9.41
CA ARG A 94 -9.19 7.26 9.76
C ARG A 94 -10.18 6.80 10.81
N GLY A 95 -10.16 7.42 11.98
CA GLY A 95 -11.19 7.27 12.99
C GLY A 95 -12.32 8.29 12.80
N ARG A 96 -13.54 7.92 13.17
CA ARG A 96 -14.66 8.84 13.34
C ARG A 96 -15.11 8.79 14.80
N TRP A 97 -15.19 9.96 15.43
CA TRP A 97 -15.78 10.08 16.76
C TRP A 97 -17.28 9.76 16.70
N ASN A 98 -17.77 9.02 17.68
CA ASN A 98 -19.09 8.40 17.64
C ASN A 98 -20.22 9.28 18.18
N ARG A 99 -19.93 10.52 18.57
CA ARG A 99 -20.92 11.44 19.15
C ARG A 99 -21.30 12.55 18.17
N PRO A 100 -22.58 12.92 18.10
CA PRO A 100 -23.04 14.06 17.32
C PRO A 100 -22.63 15.38 18.00
N VAL A 101 -22.30 16.37 17.19
CA VAL A 101 -22.08 17.76 17.63
C VAL A 101 -22.84 18.67 16.68
N THR A 102 -23.60 19.63 17.20
CA THR A 102 -24.35 20.54 16.34
C THR A 102 -23.44 21.60 15.71
N ILE A 103 -23.83 22.14 14.56
CA ILE A 103 -23.03 23.14 13.83
C ILE A 103 -22.73 24.40 14.63
N GLU A 104 -23.58 24.77 15.60
CA GLU A 104 -23.40 25.92 16.48
C GLU A 104 -22.14 25.79 17.34
N ARG A 105 -21.64 24.56 17.55
CA ARG A 105 -20.38 24.28 18.26
C ARG A 105 -19.15 24.22 17.35
N SER A 106 -19.30 24.52 16.05
CA SER A 106 -18.17 24.48 15.10
C SER A 106 -16.96 25.33 15.52
N PRO A 107 -17.10 26.55 16.11
CA PRO A 107 -15.93 27.31 16.54
C PRO A 107 -15.13 26.58 17.63
N GLN A 108 -15.80 25.99 18.62
CA GLN A 108 -15.15 25.24 19.70
C GLN A 108 -14.49 23.97 19.18
N VAL A 109 -15.14 23.25 18.25
CA VAL A 109 -14.55 22.04 17.64
C VAL A 109 -13.33 22.40 16.79
N LEU A 110 -13.38 23.51 16.04
CA LEU A 110 -12.26 23.98 15.24
C LEU A 110 -11.06 24.33 16.12
N GLU A 111 -11.28 25.07 17.21
CA GLU A 111 -10.25 25.43 18.18
C GLU A 111 -9.62 24.19 18.80
N PHE A 112 -10.44 23.23 19.25
CA PHE A 112 -9.97 21.95 19.77
C PHE A 112 -9.09 21.19 18.76
N CYS A 113 -9.53 21.08 17.50
CA CYS A 113 -8.75 20.42 16.45
C CYS A 113 -7.41 21.15 16.19
N ASN A 114 -7.42 22.48 16.15
CA ASN A 114 -6.22 23.28 15.92
C ASN A 114 -5.21 23.15 17.06
N GLU A 115 -5.68 23.19 18.30
CA GLU A 115 -4.82 22.96 19.47
C GLU A 115 -4.20 21.56 19.44
N TRP A 116 -5.00 20.54 19.14
CA TRP A 116 -4.51 19.18 19.00
C TRP A 116 -3.42 19.08 17.93
N ASN A 117 -3.70 19.56 16.72
CA ASN A 117 -2.77 19.53 15.59
C ASN A 117 -1.49 20.34 15.84
N THR A 118 -1.51 21.31 16.76
CA THR A 118 -0.33 22.08 17.14
C THR A 118 0.54 21.35 18.16
N LYS A 119 -0.07 20.57 19.06
CA LYS A 119 0.61 19.95 20.22
C LYS A 119 0.99 18.49 19.99
N MET A 120 0.24 17.78 19.14
CA MET A 120 0.35 16.34 18.95
C MET A 120 0.83 16.02 17.52
N ILE A 121 1.70 15.01 17.39
CA ILE A 121 2.16 14.54 16.09
C ILE A 121 1.03 13.84 15.32
N TRP A 122 0.21 13.07 16.03
CA TRP A 122 -0.89 12.28 15.46
C TRP A 122 -2.13 12.30 16.36
N PRO A 123 -3.32 12.05 15.79
CA PRO A 123 -3.63 12.11 14.36
C PRO A 123 -3.78 13.56 13.88
N LYS A 124 -3.91 13.77 12.56
CA LYS A 124 -4.47 15.02 12.02
C LYS A 124 -5.95 15.06 12.35
N ALA A 125 -6.38 16.06 13.12
CA ALA A 125 -7.74 16.29 13.55
C ALA A 125 -8.48 17.28 12.63
N TYR A 126 -9.72 16.95 12.27
CA TYR A 126 -10.61 17.85 11.52
C TYR A 126 -12.07 17.42 11.70
N PHE A 127 -13.00 18.22 11.19
CA PHE A 127 -14.40 17.87 11.18
C PHE A 127 -15.05 18.14 9.82
N ARG A 128 -16.23 17.54 9.59
CA ARG A 128 -17.08 17.80 8.44
C ARG A 128 -18.49 18.09 8.93
N VAL A 129 -19.11 19.12 8.36
CA VAL A 129 -20.54 19.38 8.53
C VAL A 129 -21.30 18.49 7.55
N ARG A 130 -22.34 17.81 8.03
CA ARG A 130 -23.26 16.98 7.26
C ARG A 130 -24.49 17.81 6.85
N ASP A 131 -25.25 17.29 5.89
CA ASP A 131 -26.43 17.99 5.34
C ASP A 131 -27.54 18.21 6.37
N ASP A 132 -27.56 17.42 7.44
CA ASP A 132 -28.48 17.54 8.58
C ASP A 132 -28.00 18.54 9.67
N GLY A 133 -26.91 19.27 9.41
CA GLY A 133 -26.32 20.22 10.34
C GLY A 133 -25.50 19.59 11.47
N GLN A 134 -25.30 18.26 11.46
CA GLN A 134 -24.42 17.60 12.41
C GLN A 134 -22.96 17.68 11.95
N ILE A 135 -22.08 17.78 12.93
CA ILE A 135 -20.63 17.72 12.73
C ILE A 135 -20.16 16.30 13.04
N HIS A 136 -19.40 15.73 12.11
CA HIS A 136 -18.59 14.54 12.34
C HIS A 136 -17.12 14.93 12.53
N ILE A 137 -16.52 14.50 13.63
CA ILE A 137 -15.12 14.76 13.96
C ILE A 137 -14.29 13.53 13.59
N TYR A 138 -13.15 13.76 12.96
CA TYR A 138 -12.25 12.75 12.44
C TYR A 138 -10.84 12.98 12.94
N GLY A 139 -10.15 11.89 13.21
CA GLY A 139 -8.69 11.86 13.23
C GLY A 139 -8.21 10.96 12.10
N GLU A 140 -7.12 11.33 11.42
CA GLU A 140 -6.48 10.45 10.45
C GLU A 140 -4.95 10.45 10.58
N VAL A 141 -4.38 9.26 10.45
CA VAL A 141 -2.94 9.05 10.26
C VAL A 141 -2.77 8.56 8.83
N SER A 142 -1.87 9.17 8.07
CA SER A 142 -1.68 8.85 6.65
C SER A 142 -0.20 8.86 6.29
N MET A 143 0.23 7.84 5.56
CA MET A 143 1.61 7.70 5.12
C MET A 143 1.66 7.07 3.73
N THR A 144 2.65 7.45 2.93
CA THR A 144 2.89 6.85 1.61
C THR A 144 3.86 5.68 1.72
N TYR A 145 3.58 4.61 0.99
CA TYR A 145 4.36 3.39 0.89
C TYR A 145 4.62 3.05 -0.59
N GLU A 146 5.00 4.05 -1.39
CA GLU A 146 5.31 3.94 -2.82
C GLU A 146 6.26 2.77 -3.13
N TYR A 147 7.28 2.58 -2.29
CA TYR A 147 8.30 1.54 -2.45
C TYR A 147 8.00 0.24 -1.69
N GLY A 148 6.78 0.09 -1.20
CA GLY A 148 6.32 -1.07 -0.45
C GLY A 148 6.38 -0.92 1.06
N ILE A 149 5.78 -1.90 1.73
CA ILE A 149 5.62 -2.00 3.18
C ILE A 149 5.69 -3.48 3.60
N THR A 150 6.24 -3.79 4.77
CA THR A 150 6.18 -5.14 5.36
C THR A 150 4.85 -5.37 6.08
N ASP A 151 4.48 -6.63 6.37
CA ASP A 151 3.23 -6.91 7.10
C ASP A 151 3.28 -6.37 8.55
N ASP A 152 4.45 -6.44 9.20
CA ASP A 152 4.66 -5.81 10.52
C ASP A 152 4.47 -4.29 10.48
N GLN A 153 4.92 -3.63 9.40
CA GLN A 153 4.74 -2.18 9.23
C GLN A 153 3.28 -1.82 8.94
N ILE A 154 2.52 -2.67 8.23
CA ILE A 154 1.05 -2.52 8.10
C ILE A 154 0.42 -2.55 9.49
N GLY A 155 0.79 -3.53 10.31
CA GLY A 155 0.31 -3.63 11.69
C GLY A 155 0.67 -2.42 12.54
N ALA A 156 1.92 -1.98 12.48
CA ALA A 156 2.38 -0.79 13.20
C ALA A 156 1.60 0.47 12.79
N MET A 157 1.31 0.65 11.49
CA MET A 157 0.50 1.75 10.99
C MET A 157 -0.95 1.67 11.49
N ILE A 158 -1.56 0.49 11.46
CA ILE A 158 -2.92 0.25 11.99
C ILE A 158 -2.98 0.58 13.49
N MET A 159 -2.06 0.01 14.28
CA MET A 159 -2.03 0.22 15.73
C MET A 159 -1.75 1.67 16.10
N CYS A 160 -0.82 2.34 15.41
CA CYS A 160 -0.57 3.77 15.58
C CYS A 160 -1.85 4.57 15.32
N GLY A 161 -2.52 4.30 14.20
CA GLY A 161 -3.79 4.92 13.83
C GLY A 161 -4.86 4.71 14.90
N LEU A 162 -5.10 3.47 15.33
CA LEU A 162 -6.11 3.15 16.35
C LEU A 162 -5.81 3.87 17.68
N GLN A 163 -4.59 3.73 18.21
CA GLN A 163 -4.22 4.26 19.52
C GLN A 163 -4.26 5.78 19.58
N THR A 164 -3.67 6.45 18.59
CA THR A 164 -3.59 7.92 18.56
C THR A 164 -4.97 8.55 18.35
N ASN A 165 -5.81 7.96 17.50
CA ASN A 165 -7.20 8.37 17.37
C ASN A 165 -7.99 8.12 18.66
N THR A 166 -7.80 6.97 19.31
CA THR A 166 -8.46 6.69 20.59
C THR A 166 -8.10 7.73 21.65
N GLN A 167 -6.83 8.14 21.72
CA GLN A 167 -6.37 9.23 22.59
C GLN A 167 -7.06 10.56 22.24
N PHE A 168 -7.03 10.96 20.96
CA PHE A 168 -7.69 12.18 20.48
C PHE A 168 -9.17 12.24 20.87
N PHE A 169 -9.90 11.16 20.60
CA PHE A 169 -11.32 11.07 20.89
C PHE A 169 -11.62 10.96 22.40
N SER A 170 -10.68 10.47 23.20
CA SER A 170 -10.80 10.51 24.66
C SER A 170 -10.65 11.93 25.21
N GLU A 171 -9.80 12.77 24.61
CA GLU A 171 -9.77 14.19 24.94
C GLU A 171 -11.03 14.92 24.44
N LEU A 172 -11.58 14.55 23.28
CA LEU A 172 -12.90 15.07 22.86
C LEU A 172 -14.00 14.70 23.86
N ASN A 173 -14.02 13.47 24.39
CA ASN A 173 -15.00 13.07 25.39
C ASN A 173 -14.94 13.94 26.65
N LYS A 174 -13.76 14.46 27.02
CA LYS A 174 -13.59 15.38 28.16
C LYS A 174 -14.04 16.80 27.81
N ALA A 175 -13.70 17.30 26.62
CA ALA A 175 -14.08 18.64 26.17
C ALA A 175 -15.57 18.77 25.81
N PHE A 176 -16.17 17.68 25.35
CA PHE A 176 -17.57 17.58 24.93
C PHE A 176 -18.22 16.38 25.66
N PRO A 177 -18.46 16.52 26.98
CA PRO A 177 -19.07 15.46 27.77
C PRO A 177 -20.48 15.16 27.28
N ASP A 178 -20.87 13.90 27.41
CA ASP A 178 -22.21 13.46 27.06
C ASP A 178 -23.21 14.02 28.06
N PRO A 179 -24.20 14.83 27.62
CA PRO A 179 -25.22 15.38 28.53
C PRO A 179 -26.01 14.30 29.26
N THR A 180 -26.06 13.08 28.71
CA THR A 180 -26.77 11.94 29.30
C THR A 180 -25.94 11.15 30.32
N GLN A 181 -24.64 11.43 30.43
CA GLN A 181 -23.76 10.81 31.44
C GLN A 181 -23.73 11.56 32.78
N VAL A 182 -24.32 12.76 32.86
CA VAL A 182 -24.50 13.47 34.13
C VAL A 182 -25.76 12.90 34.77
N ALA A 183 -25.61 12.01 35.75
CA ALA A 183 -26.74 11.58 36.58
C ALA A 183 -27.39 12.81 37.26
N PRO A 184 -28.73 12.84 37.43
CA PRO A 184 -29.41 13.94 38.11
C PRO A 184 -28.96 14.12 39.56
#